data_AF-A0A6I2TZK4-F1
#
_entry.id   AF-A0A6I2TZK4-F1
#
_cell.length_a   1.000
_cell.length_b   1.000
_cell.length_c   1.000
_cell.angle_alpha   90.00
_cell.angle_beta   90.00
_cell.angle_gamma   90.00
#
_symmetry.space_group_name_H-M   'P 1'
#
loop_
_entity.id
_entity.type
_entity.pdbx_description
1 polymer ?
#
loop_
_entity_poly.entity_id
_entity_poly.type
_entity_poly.pdbx_seq_one_letter_code
_entity_poly.pdbx_strand_id
1 'polypeptide(L)'
;MNDITAIFAFLKFCLGSKEDMSGMVAGMNWQELYSFASKQAILGLCFEGIERLGKEYPEELKQNPIGRELLMTWMGKAQQIRRQNMKVNTVASKLFSMLREDGMRCCILKGQGNALMYPNPYSRTPGDIDVWINASRERIMEYAQKKFELGDDIRLQHLETSLDGVPVELHFFPCSMNNPIYHARLQKWFKRNADLQCSNVVGLPDGAGDIAIPTSAFNVVYQLTHLYHHFFDEGIGMRQIIDYFLVVNDFSKNVFLNNKSSKITPSLFTLKEGSTAFPKPLSPQGTGDVTAPSRCCICPTCPSPAGGSLTHSQALALSKRARDVTAPTRCSEPLRSKDGGASKPSPGCAGWDRLDTTGDTSSVSCSSASTALDVVQRELKYLGLWKFAGAVMYVLHEALGLSEEKMIAPMDEKRGRLLLAEILNGGNFGKHFTKYAGFTHQSMGKKYFLKIWRNMHFVRYYPAEALSEPIFRTWHFFWRVKNKKQ
;
A
#
# COMPACT_ATOMS: atom_id res chain seq x y z
N MET A 1 12.41 -1.04 31.59
CA MET A 1 12.21 -0.69 30.18
C MET A 1 10.83 -0.04 30.09
N ASN A 2 10.67 1.13 29.47
CA ASN A 2 9.34 1.72 29.31
C ASN A 2 8.52 0.86 28.32
N ASP A 3 7.20 0.80 28.47
CA ASP A 3 6.33 -0.09 27.68
C ASP A 3 6.54 0.09 26.16
N ILE A 4 6.75 1.33 25.71
CA ILE A 4 7.00 1.61 24.30
C ILE A 4 8.32 1.06 23.77
N THR A 5 9.37 1.04 24.60
CA THR A 5 10.68 0.50 24.23
C THR A 5 10.59 -1.02 24.07
N ALA A 6 9.85 -1.69 24.95
CA ALA A 6 9.59 -3.13 24.83
C ALA A 6 8.79 -3.45 23.57
N ILE A 7 7.77 -2.64 23.25
CA ILE A 7 6.99 -2.77 22.01
C ILE A 7 7.90 -2.62 20.78
N PHE A 8 8.77 -1.62 20.73
CA PHE A 8 9.69 -1.45 19.58
C PHE A 8 10.69 -2.59 19.46
N ALA A 9 11.26 -3.09 20.56
CA ALA A 9 12.10 -4.28 20.54
C ALA A 9 11.34 -5.49 19.96
N PHE A 10 10.07 -5.66 20.36
CA PHE A 10 9.22 -6.73 19.81
C PHE A 10 8.89 -6.55 18.32
N LEU A 11 8.66 -5.32 17.85
CA LEU A 11 8.46 -5.06 16.43
C LEU A 11 9.73 -5.32 15.61
N LYS A 12 10.91 -4.91 16.11
CA LYS A 12 12.20 -5.23 15.50
C LYS A 12 12.38 -6.74 15.39
N PHE A 13 12.04 -7.48 16.45
CA PHE A 13 12.01 -8.94 16.42
C PHE A 13 11.06 -9.45 15.33
N CYS A 14 9.80 -9.01 15.28
CA CYS A 14 8.85 -9.42 14.21
C CYS A 14 9.42 -9.19 12.79
N LEU A 15 10.24 -8.15 12.61
CA LEU A 15 10.88 -7.80 11.34
C LEU A 15 12.23 -8.47 11.08
N GLY A 16 12.68 -9.35 11.97
CA GLY A 16 13.85 -10.22 11.78
C GLY A 16 15.09 -9.87 12.62
N SER A 17 15.01 -8.87 13.50
CA SER A 17 16.07 -8.62 14.49
C SER A 17 16.17 -9.77 15.49
N LYS A 18 17.39 -10.03 15.99
CA LYS A 18 17.70 -11.05 17.01
C LYS A 18 18.36 -10.43 18.24
N GLU A 19 17.88 -9.25 18.64
CA GLU A 19 18.31 -8.55 19.87
C GLU A 19 18.09 -9.40 21.14
N ASP A 20 18.55 -8.92 22.29
CA ASP A 20 18.39 -9.62 23.58
C ASP A 20 16.91 -9.84 23.94
N MET A 21 16.46 -11.07 23.67
CA MET A 21 15.08 -11.50 23.86
C MET A 21 14.71 -11.64 25.34
N SER A 22 15.68 -11.92 26.21
CA SER A 22 15.44 -12.15 27.64
C SER A 22 14.92 -10.87 28.30
N GLY A 23 15.61 -9.75 28.10
CA GLY A 23 15.18 -8.45 28.60
C GLY A 23 13.85 -7.96 28.00
N MET A 24 13.63 -8.21 26.70
CA MET A 24 12.39 -7.85 26.02
C MET A 24 11.19 -8.61 26.59
N VAL A 25 11.28 -9.93 26.72
CA VAL A 25 10.18 -10.77 27.21
C VAL A 25 9.90 -10.50 28.68
N ALA A 26 10.93 -10.40 29.53
CA ALA A 26 10.77 -10.13 30.95
C ALA A 26 10.05 -8.79 31.23
N GLY A 27 10.29 -7.77 30.40
CA GLY A 27 9.66 -6.46 30.49
C GLY A 27 8.33 -6.31 29.74
N MET A 28 7.83 -7.34 29.06
CA MET A 28 6.70 -7.21 28.14
C MET A 28 5.34 -7.19 28.86
N ASN A 29 4.58 -6.12 28.67
CA ASN A 29 3.16 -6.09 28.96
C ASN A 29 2.35 -6.56 27.74
N TRP A 30 1.97 -7.85 27.72
CA TRP A 30 1.26 -8.46 26.59
C TRP A 30 -0.10 -7.81 26.28
N GLN A 31 -0.81 -7.34 27.31
CA GLN A 31 -2.12 -6.69 27.13
C GLN A 31 -1.97 -5.31 26.48
N GLU A 32 -0.92 -4.58 26.85
CA GLU A 32 -0.59 -3.30 26.24
C GLU A 32 -0.09 -3.48 24.80
N LEU A 33 0.76 -4.47 24.54
CA LEU A 33 1.19 -4.82 23.18
C LEU A 33 -0.01 -5.17 22.29
N TYR A 34 -0.95 -6.00 22.78
CA TYR A 34 -2.19 -6.30 22.05
C TYR A 34 -2.99 -5.03 21.75
N SER A 35 -3.16 -4.16 22.75
CA SER A 35 -3.89 -2.91 22.62
C SER A 35 -3.24 -1.97 21.60
N PHE A 36 -1.91 -1.85 21.65
CA PHE A 36 -1.11 -1.10 20.67
C PHE A 36 -1.25 -1.70 19.27
N ALA A 37 -1.04 -3.00 19.11
CA ALA A 37 -1.10 -3.70 17.85
C ALA A 37 -2.49 -3.61 17.20
N SER A 38 -3.55 -3.68 18.01
CA SER A 38 -4.93 -3.47 17.57
C SER A 38 -5.14 -2.04 17.07
N LYS A 39 -4.76 -1.02 17.85
CA LYS A 39 -4.88 0.40 17.47
C LYS A 39 -4.07 0.75 16.23
N GLN A 40 -2.97 0.04 15.99
CA GLN A 40 -2.06 0.29 14.87
C GLN A 40 -2.29 -0.64 13.66
N ALA A 41 -3.28 -1.54 13.74
CA ALA A 41 -3.63 -2.53 12.71
C ALA A 41 -2.48 -3.48 12.33
N ILE A 42 -1.69 -3.93 13.32
CA ILE A 42 -0.53 -4.82 13.14
C ILE A 42 -0.67 -6.14 13.95
N LEU A 43 -1.88 -6.48 14.40
CA LEU A 43 -2.14 -7.70 15.18
C LEU A 43 -1.63 -8.98 14.52
N GLY A 44 -1.82 -9.13 13.20
CA GLY A 44 -1.38 -10.33 12.49
C GLY A 44 0.14 -10.47 12.46
N LEU A 45 0.88 -9.38 12.24
CA LEU A 45 2.34 -9.36 12.31
C LEU A 45 2.83 -9.71 13.73
N CYS A 46 2.27 -9.06 14.75
CA CYS A 46 2.67 -9.33 16.13
C CYS A 46 2.36 -10.78 16.55
N PHE A 47 1.25 -11.36 16.08
CA PHE A 47 0.92 -12.76 16.36
C PHE A 47 1.91 -13.72 15.71
N GLU A 48 2.34 -13.47 14.47
CA GLU A 48 3.41 -14.25 13.84
C GLU A 48 4.71 -14.16 14.64
N GLY A 49 5.04 -12.97 15.15
CA GLY A 49 6.14 -12.79 16.11
C GLY A 49 5.98 -13.63 17.38
N ILE A 50 4.78 -13.71 17.96
CA ILE A 50 4.51 -14.56 19.13
C ILE A 50 4.70 -16.05 18.79
N GLU A 51 4.20 -16.51 17.64
CA GLU A 51 4.39 -17.88 17.19
C GLU A 51 5.87 -18.21 17.01
N ARG A 52 6.65 -17.27 16.48
CA ARG A 52 8.10 -17.42 16.34
C ARG A 52 8.82 -17.42 17.68
N LEU A 53 8.42 -16.54 18.60
CA LEU A 53 8.95 -16.50 19.97
C LEU A 53 8.74 -17.84 20.69
N GLY A 54 7.54 -18.44 20.57
CA GLY A 54 7.26 -19.75 21.18
C GLY A 54 8.07 -20.91 20.59
N LYS A 55 8.58 -20.76 19.36
CA LYS A 55 9.44 -21.77 18.70
C LYS A 55 10.92 -21.56 19.00
N GLU A 56 11.39 -20.31 18.94
CA GLU A 56 12.81 -19.96 19.02
C GLU A 56 13.29 -19.68 20.45
N TYR A 57 12.40 -19.16 21.32
CA TYR A 57 12.72 -18.70 22.68
C TYR A 57 11.67 -19.19 23.71
N PRO A 58 11.43 -20.52 23.80
CA PRO A 58 10.41 -21.06 24.68
C PRO A 58 10.71 -20.86 26.17
N GLU A 59 11.97 -20.83 26.57
CA GLU A 59 12.34 -20.68 27.99
C GLU A 59 12.13 -19.25 28.48
N GLU A 60 12.44 -18.26 27.65
CA GLU A 60 12.17 -16.85 27.90
C GLU A 60 10.66 -16.61 27.99
N LEU A 61 9.88 -17.17 27.06
CA LEU A 61 8.42 -17.03 27.08
C LEU A 61 7.78 -17.69 28.31
N LYS A 62 8.37 -18.74 28.88
CA LYS A 62 7.91 -19.34 30.15
C LYS A 62 8.09 -18.42 31.35
N GLN A 63 9.08 -17.52 31.33
CA GLN A 63 9.32 -16.55 32.41
C GLN A 63 8.22 -15.47 32.45
N ASN A 64 7.64 -15.13 31.30
CA ASN A 64 6.53 -14.19 31.20
C ASN A 64 5.46 -14.70 30.20
N PRO A 65 4.63 -15.67 30.60
CA PRO A 65 3.69 -16.32 29.70
C PRO A 65 2.51 -15.41 29.35
N ILE A 66 2.02 -15.55 28.12
CA ILE A 66 0.81 -14.86 27.67
C ILE A 66 -0.41 -15.55 28.27
N GLY A 67 -1.28 -14.79 28.94
CA GLY A 67 -2.53 -15.31 29.47
C GLY A 67 -3.38 -16.00 28.39
N ARG A 68 -3.93 -17.18 28.71
CA ARG A 68 -4.65 -18.04 27.76
C ARG A 68 -5.77 -17.31 27.02
N GLU A 69 -6.57 -16.51 27.72
CA GLU A 69 -7.69 -15.77 27.13
C GLU A 69 -7.21 -14.74 26.09
N LEU A 70 -6.15 -13.99 26.43
CA LEU A 70 -5.55 -13.01 25.52
C LEU A 70 -4.96 -13.69 24.29
N LEU A 71 -4.24 -14.80 24.48
CA LEU A 71 -3.66 -15.57 23.37
C LEU A 71 -4.75 -16.12 22.43
N MET A 72 -5.84 -16.68 22.97
CA MET A 72 -6.98 -17.16 22.18
C MET A 72 -7.67 -16.03 21.41
N THR A 73 -7.82 -14.86 22.04
CA THR A 73 -8.38 -13.66 21.38
C THR A 73 -7.50 -13.23 20.21
N TRP A 74 -6.18 -13.18 20.43
CA TRP A 74 -5.21 -12.78 19.41
C TRP A 74 -5.18 -13.77 18.24
N MET A 75 -5.16 -15.07 18.53
CA MET A 75 -5.23 -16.13 17.54
C MET A 75 -6.48 -16.02 16.67
N GLY A 76 -7.64 -15.77 17.28
CA GLY A 76 -8.89 -15.53 16.55
C GLY A 76 -8.80 -14.35 15.58
N LYS A 77 -8.20 -13.24 16.02
CA LYS A 77 -7.96 -12.06 15.16
C LYS A 77 -6.95 -12.34 14.04
N ALA A 78 -5.87 -13.04 14.32
CA ALA A 78 -4.88 -13.41 13.31
C ALA A 78 -5.48 -14.33 12.23
N GLN A 79 -6.31 -15.31 12.63
CA GLN A 79 -7.05 -16.17 11.69
C GLN A 79 -8.05 -15.38 10.85
N GLN A 80 -8.73 -14.40 11.44
CA GLN A 80 -9.61 -13.48 10.70
C GLN A 80 -8.83 -12.70 9.63
N ILE A 81 -7.68 -12.13 9.98
CA ILE A 81 -6.80 -11.39 9.05
C ILE A 81 -6.33 -12.30 7.92
N ARG A 82 -5.91 -13.53 8.23
CA ARG A 82 -5.50 -14.53 7.23
C ARG A 82 -6.61 -14.81 6.21
N ARG A 83 -7.84 -15.09 6.68
CA ARG A 83 -9.01 -15.33 5.80
C ARG A 83 -9.34 -14.12 4.95
N GLN A 84 -9.24 -12.91 5.51
CA GLN A 84 -9.45 -11.68 4.75
C GLN A 84 -8.41 -11.50 3.64
N ASN A 85 -7.13 -11.79 3.89
CA ASN A 85 -6.10 -11.74 2.84
C ASN A 85 -6.38 -12.72 1.70
N MET A 86 -6.76 -13.97 2.00
CA MET A 86 -7.14 -14.94 0.95
C MET A 86 -8.27 -14.41 0.06
N LYS A 87 -9.30 -13.82 0.69
CA LYS A 87 -10.42 -13.19 -0.03
C LYS A 87 -9.93 -12.02 -0.90
N VAL A 88 -9.18 -11.08 -0.32
CA VAL A 88 -8.72 -9.88 -1.03
C VAL A 88 -7.74 -10.24 -2.16
N ASN A 89 -6.91 -11.27 -2.01
CA ASN A 89 -6.05 -11.78 -3.08
C ASN A 89 -6.88 -12.23 -4.30
N THR A 90 -7.88 -13.08 -4.05
CA THR A 90 -8.77 -13.59 -5.10
C THR A 90 -9.48 -12.43 -5.82
N VAL A 91 -10.03 -11.47 -5.06
CA VAL A 91 -10.75 -10.32 -5.63
C VAL A 91 -9.82 -9.37 -6.37
N ALA A 92 -8.60 -9.14 -5.87
CA ALA A 92 -7.62 -8.29 -6.53
C ALA A 92 -7.19 -8.89 -7.88
N SER A 93 -6.95 -10.19 -7.95
CA SER A 93 -6.61 -10.85 -9.22
C SER A 93 -7.78 -10.86 -10.20
N LYS A 94 -9.00 -11.10 -9.72
CA LYS A 94 -10.23 -11.00 -10.55
C LYS A 94 -10.40 -9.59 -11.12
N LEU A 95 -10.27 -8.55 -10.29
CA LEU A 95 -10.34 -7.16 -10.71
C LEU A 95 -9.26 -6.82 -11.75
N PHE A 96 -8.02 -7.26 -11.50
CA PHE A 96 -6.90 -7.04 -12.41
C PHE A 96 -7.14 -7.69 -13.77
N SER A 97 -7.56 -8.96 -13.79
CA SER A 97 -7.83 -9.70 -15.03
C SER A 97 -8.97 -9.06 -15.82
N MET A 98 -10.09 -8.75 -15.16
CA MET A 98 -11.23 -8.07 -15.78
C MET A 98 -10.85 -6.73 -16.42
N LEU A 99 -10.08 -5.89 -15.72
CA LEU A 99 -9.61 -4.62 -16.28
C LEU A 99 -8.72 -4.84 -17.50
N ARG A 100 -7.77 -5.79 -17.43
CA ARG A 100 -6.85 -6.05 -18.56
C ARG A 100 -7.56 -6.61 -19.78
N GLU A 101 -8.48 -7.54 -19.61
CA GLU A 101 -9.30 -8.13 -20.68
C GLU A 101 -10.13 -7.05 -21.39
N ASP A 102 -10.66 -6.09 -20.65
CA ASP A 102 -11.39 -4.93 -21.19
C ASP A 102 -10.44 -3.81 -21.71
N GLY A 103 -9.15 -4.09 -21.87
CA GLY A 103 -8.16 -3.16 -22.42
C GLY A 103 -7.80 -1.98 -21.51
N MET A 104 -8.05 -2.09 -20.21
CA MET A 104 -7.71 -1.12 -19.17
C MET A 104 -6.45 -1.57 -18.42
N ARG A 105 -5.29 -1.11 -18.89
CA ARG A 105 -4.02 -1.36 -18.18
C ARG A 105 -4.06 -0.72 -16.80
N CYS A 106 -3.66 -1.47 -15.77
CA CYS A 106 -3.77 -1.03 -14.38
C CYS A 106 -2.67 -1.61 -13.50
N CYS A 107 -2.56 -1.07 -12.29
CA CYS A 107 -1.58 -1.41 -11.26
C CYS A 107 -2.25 -1.34 -9.88
N ILE A 108 -2.17 -2.41 -9.09
CA ILE A 108 -2.66 -2.48 -7.71
C ILE A 108 -1.65 -1.77 -6.80
N LEU A 109 -2.09 -0.69 -6.16
CA LEU A 109 -1.27 0.13 -5.29
C LEU A 109 -1.31 -0.40 -3.84
N LYS A 110 -0.17 -0.38 -3.15
CA LYS A 110 -0.06 -0.73 -1.72
C LYS A 110 -0.64 -2.13 -1.45
N GLY A 111 -1.53 -2.25 -0.47
CA GLY A 111 -2.44 -3.40 -0.32
C GLY A 111 -1.75 -4.76 -0.40
N GLN A 112 -2.22 -5.59 -1.34
CA GLN A 112 -1.69 -6.94 -1.55
C GLN A 112 -0.29 -6.95 -2.14
N GLY A 113 0.12 -5.94 -2.91
CA GLY A 113 1.52 -5.79 -3.31
C GLY A 113 2.46 -5.62 -2.11
N ASN A 114 2.02 -4.87 -1.08
CA ASN A 114 2.78 -4.74 0.17
C ASN A 114 2.81 -6.06 0.96
N ALA A 115 1.70 -6.80 0.97
CA ALA A 115 1.61 -8.08 1.68
C ALA A 115 2.69 -9.07 1.22
N LEU A 116 3.03 -9.10 -0.07
CA LEU A 116 4.08 -9.97 -0.62
C LEU A 116 5.47 -9.73 -0.03
N MET A 117 5.74 -8.54 0.54
CA MET A 117 7.02 -8.23 1.17
C MET A 117 7.09 -8.62 2.66
N TYR A 118 5.97 -9.02 3.27
CA TYR A 118 5.96 -9.51 4.65
C TYR A 118 6.57 -10.92 4.72
N PRO A 119 7.23 -11.30 5.84
CA PRO A 119 7.69 -12.67 6.06
C PRO A 119 6.58 -13.71 5.87
N ASN A 120 5.35 -13.35 6.27
CA ASN A 120 4.13 -14.09 6.00
C ASN A 120 3.11 -13.14 5.36
N PRO A 121 2.78 -13.29 4.06
CA PRO A 121 1.83 -12.40 3.38
C PRO A 121 0.45 -12.34 4.03
N TYR A 122 0.06 -13.40 4.74
CA TYR A 122 -1.25 -13.48 5.41
C TYR A 122 -1.31 -12.76 6.76
N SER A 123 -0.20 -12.25 7.28
CA SER A 123 -0.14 -11.55 8.57
C SER A 123 -0.43 -10.05 8.45
N ARG A 124 -0.29 -9.47 7.26
CA ARG A 124 -0.60 -8.05 7.02
C ARG A 124 -2.10 -7.83 7.13
N THR A 125 -2.54 -6.86 7.95
CA THR A 125 -3.97 -6.50 7.99
C THR A 125 -4.40 -5.91 6.63
N PRO A 126 -5.34 -6.55 5.89
CA PRO A 126 -5.77 -6.05 4.59
C PRO A 126 -6.65 -4.80 4.73
N GLY A 127 -6.69 -4.00 3.67
CA GLY A 127 -7.56 -2.83 3.52
C GLY A 127 -8.42 -2.94 2.27
N ASP A 128 -8.73 -1.79 1.69
CA ASP A 128 -9.25 -1.63 0.32
C ASP A 128 -8.26 -2.14 -0.73
N ILE A 129 -8.79 -2.36 -1.93
CA ILE A 129 -8.00 -2.54 -3.15
C ILE A 129 -7.91 -1.18 -3.86
N ASP A 130 -6.79 -0.48 -3.67
CA ASP A 130 -6.45 0.69 -4.48
C ASP A 130 -5.93 0.23 -5.86
N VAL A 131 -6.65 0.53 -6.95
CA VAL A 131 -6.18 0.23 -8.32
C VAL A 131 -5.98 1.50 -9.12
N TRP A 132 -4.76 1.73 -9.59
CA TRP A 132 -4.46 2.79 -10.54
C TRP A 132 -4.65 2.32 -11.96
N ILE A 133 -5.53 3.00 -12.70
CA ILE A 133 -5.84 2.67 -14.08
C ILE A 133 -5.13 3.68 -14.98
N ASN A 134 -4.33 3.19 -15.93
CA ASN A 134 -3.62 4.03 -16.90
C ASN A 134 -4.57 4.42 -18.05
N ALA A 135 -5.54 5.27 -17.73
CA ALA A 135 -6.52 5.81 -18.66
C ALA A 135 -6.95 7.22 -18.23
N SER A 136 -7.66 7.94 -19.11
CA SER A 136 -8.21 9.24 -18.73
C SER A 136 -9.34 9.07 -17.70
N ARG A 137 -9.58 10.14 -16.94
CA ARG A 137 -10.67 10.19 -15.95
C ARG A 137 -12.01 9.85 -16.59
N GLU A 138 -12.28 10.39 -17.78
CA GLU A 138 -13.52 10.20 -18.54
C GLU A 138 -13.71 8.73 -18.91
N ARG A 139 -12.67 8.09 -19.46
CA ARG A 139 -12.71 6.66 -19.81
C ARG A 139 -12.92 5.77 -18.58
N ILE A 140 -12.27 6.09 -17.46
CA ILE A 140 -12.46 5.35 -16.21
C ILE A 140 -13.88 5.55 -15.68
N MET A 141 -14.42 6.77 -15.70
CA MET A 141 -15.80 7.04 -15.27
C MET A 141 -16.82 6.32 -16.14
N GLU A 142 -16.67 6.35 -17.47
CA GLU A 142 -17.56 5.65 -18.40
C GLU A 142 -17.53 4.14 -18.17
N TYR A 143 -16.33 3.56 -18.06
CA TYR A 143 -16.16 2.15 -17.75
C TYR A 143 -16.81 1.79 -16.42
N ALA A 144 -16.54 2.59 -15.38
CA ALA A 144 -16.98 2.29 -14.04
C ALA A 144 -18.50 2.39 -13.87
N GLN A 145 -19.14 3.35 -14.56
CA GLN A 145 -20.61 3.46 -14.60
C GLN A 145 -21.30 2.26 -15.27
N LYS A 146 -20.62 1.60 -16.21
CA LYS A 146 -21.16 0.42 -16.91
C LYS A 146 -20.95 -0.88 -16.13
N LYS A 147 -19.88 -0.97 -15.34
CA LYS A 147 -19.39 -2.24 -14.76
C LYS A 147 -19.56 -2.34 -13.26
N PHE A 148 -19.74 -1.21 -12.56
CA PHE A 148 -19.77 -1.17 -11.11
C PHE A 148 -20.93 -0.33 -10.58
N GLU A 149 -21.38 -0.69 -9.38
CA GLU A 149 -22.20 0.20 -8.55
C GLU A 149 -21.29 1.26 -7.93
N LEU A 150 -21.50 2.51 -8.31
CA LEU A 150 -20.68 3.63 -7.84
C LEU A 150 -21.33 4.30 -6.63
N GLY A 151 -20.50 4.67 -5.66
CA GLY A 151 -20.94 5.56 -4.59
C GLY A 151 -21.23 6.98 -5.10
N ASP A 152 -22.03 7.72 -4.33
CA ASP A 152 -22.40 9.11 -4.64
C ASP A 152 -21.24 10.12 -4.50
N ASP A 153 -20.15 9.73 -3.81
CA ASP A 153 -19.02 10.61 -3.53
C ASP A 153 -17.87 10.36 -4.53
N ILE A 154 -17.68 11.31 -5.44
CA ILE A 154 -16.53 11.31 -6.36
C ILE A 154 -15.38 12.03 -5.65
N ARG A 155 -14.36 11.27 -5.27
CA ARG A 155 -13.13 11.87 -4.73
C ARG A 155 -12.28 12.46 -5.85
N LEU A 156 -11.38 13.38 -5.47
CA LEU A 156 -10.49 14.04 -6.42
C LEU A 156 -9.67 13.03 -7.24
N GLN A 157 -9.16 11.99 -6.55
CA GLN A 157 -8.17 11.06 -7.08
C GLN A 157 -8.75 9.67 -7.48
N HIS A 158 -9.92 9.29 -6.97
CA HIS A 158 -10.51 7.97 -7.23
C HIS A 158 -12.04 7.96 -7.16
N LEU A 159 -12.63 6.88 -7.66
CA LEU A 159 -14.03 6.48 -7.44
C LEU A 159 -14.07 5.35 -6.41
N GLU A 160 -15.03 5.40 -5.48
CA GLU A 160 -15.27 4.30 -4.55
C GLU A 160 -16.32 3.33 -5.11
N THR A 161 -16.02 2.04 -5.03
CA THR A 161 -16.93 0.95 -5.40
C THR A 161 -16.61 -0.32 -4.58
N SER A 162 -17.19 -1.47 -4.95
CA SER A 162 -16.82 -2.76 -4.39
C SER A 162 -16.93 -3.88 -5.42
N LEU A 163 -16.16 -4.94 -5.22
CA LEU A 163 -16.22 -6.18 -6.00
C LEU A 163 -16.25 -7.36 -5.03
N ASP A 164 -17.23 -8.26 -5.18
CA ASP A 164 -17.42 -9.43 -4.31
C ASP A 164 -17.40 -9.09 -2.79
N GLY A 165 -17.93 -7.90 -2.46
CA GLY A 165 -17.98 -7.37 -1.10
C GLY A 165 -16.62 -6.90 -0.53
N VAL A 166 -15.60 -6.72 -1.36
CA VAL A 166 -14.34 -6.05 -0.99
C VAL A 166 -14.38 -4.61 -1.53
N PRO A 167 -14.11 -3.59 -0.69
CA PRO A 167 -14.01 -2.21 -1.15
C PRO A 167 -12.88 -2.02 -2.17
N VAL A 168 -13.18 -1.28 -3.23
CA VAL A 168 -12.25 -0.98 -4.33
C VAL A 168 -12.23 0.52 -4.56
N GLU A 169 -11.04 1.09 -4.70
CA GLU A 169 -10.83 2.48 -5.10
C GLU A 169 -10.22 2.52 -6.51
N LEU A 170 -11.00 3.00 -7.48
CA LEU A 170 -10.56 3.14 -8.87
C LEU A 170 -9.85 4.49 -9.06
N HIS A 171 -8.52 4.49 -8.99
CA HIS A 171 -7.70 5.70 -9.06
C HIS A 171 -7.49 6.19 -10.49
N PHE A 172 -7.78 7.48 -10.68
CA PHE A 172 -7.35 8.26 -11.85
C PHE A 172 -5.86 8.58 -11.79
N PHE A 173 -5.36 8.80 -10.57
CA PHE A 173 -3.95 8.98 -10.28
C PHE A 173 -3.63 8.51 -8.85
N PRO A 174 -2.38 8.10 -8.55
CA PRO A 174 -2.06 7.42 -7.29
C PRO A 174 -2.26 8.25 -6.01
N CYS A 175 -1.88 9.54 -6.01
CA CYS A 175 -2.12 10.46 -4.89
C CYS A 175 -1.88 11.93 -5.28
N SER A 176 -2.19 12.85 -4.35
CA SER A 176 -1.98 14.30 -4.48
C SER A 176 -1.08 14.89 -3.40
N MET A 177 -0.63 16.14 -3.63
CA MET A 177 0.02 17.02 -2.67
C MET A 177 -0.75 18.34 -2.66
N ASN A 178 -0.71 19.06 -1.54
CA ASN A 178 -1.41 20.34 -1.38
C ASN A 178 -0.68 21.47 -2.09
N ASN A 179 0.66 21.45 -2.12
CA ASN A 179 1.44 22.43 -2.88
C ASN A 179 1.20 22.26 -4.39
N PRO A 180 0.72 23.29 -5.12
CA PRO A 180 0.35 23.15 -6.53
C PRO A 180 1.54 22.85 -7.45
N ILE A 181 2.73 23.37 -7.13
CA ILE A 181 3.95 23.11 -7.91
C ILE A 181 4.36 21.65 -7.73
N TYR A 182 4.44 21.16 -6.49
CA TYR A 182 4.79 19.78 -6.21
C TYR A 182 3.73 18.81 -6.72
N HIS A 183 2.45 19.18 -6.61
CA HIS A 183 1.34 18.42 -7.21
C HIS A 183 1.51 18.26 -8.72
N ALA A 184 1.75 19.35 -9.46
CA ALA A 184 1.94 19.29 -10.91
C ALA A 184 3.15 18.42 -11.31
N ARG A 185 4.26 18.53 -10.56
CA ARG A 185 5.45 17.69 -10.75
C ARG A 185 5.13 16.22 -10.50
N LEU A 186 4.41 15.92 -9.42
CA LEU A 186 4.01 14.57 -9.03
C LEU A 186 3.10 13.92 -10.07
N GLN A 187 2.07 14.63 -10.55
CA GLN A 187 1.18 14.11 -11.59
C GLN A 187 1.93 13.82 -12.90
N LYS A 188 2.89 14.69 -13.27
CA LYS A 188 3.77 14.47 -14.43
C LYS A 188 4.66 13.24 -14.21
N TRP A 189 5.21 13.08 -13.01
CA TRP A 189 6.04 11.93 -12.65
C TRP A 189 5.25 10.61 -12.71
N PHE A 190 4.02 10.58 -12.18
CA PHE A 190 3.14 9.42 -12.30
C PHE A 190 2.88 9.06 -13.75
N LYS A 191 2.43 10.02 -14.58
CA LYS A 191 2.13 9.75 -15.99
C LYS A 191 3.31 9.15 -16.75
N ARG A 192 4.54 9.60 -16.48
CA ARG A 192 5.77 9.09 -17.11
C ARG A 192 6.11 7.66 -16.69
N ASN A 193 5.70 7.23 -15.50
CA ASN A 193 6.05 5.93 -14.94
C ASN A 193 4.93 4.88 -15.05
N ALA A 194 3.72 5.28 -15.50
CA ALA A 194 2.52 4.45 -15.50
C ALA A 194 2.69 3.13 -16.27
N ASP A 195 3.30 3.19 -17.45
CA ASP A 195 3.44 2.02 -18.32
C ASP A 195 4.27 0.93 -17.67
N LEU A 196 5.38 1.28 -17.02
CA LEU A 196 6.22 0.31 -16.33
C LEU A 196 5.47 -0.32 -15.15
N GLN A 197 4.71 0.46 -14.39
CA GLN A 197 3.98 -0.05 -13.21
C GLN A 197 2.84 -0.98 -13.61
N CYS A 198 2.16 -0.71 -14.72
CA CYS A 198 1.09 -1.57 -15.24
C CYS A 198 1.61 -2.85 -15.92
N SER A 199 2.92 -2.95 -16.15
CA SER A 199 3.58 -4.11 -16.76
C SER A 199 4.34 -4.98 -15.75
N ASN A 200 4.54 -4.51 -14.52
CA ASN A 200 5.25 -5.24 -13.47
C ASN A 200 4.31 -6.22 -12.76
N VAL A 201 4.09 -7.38 -13.39
CA VAL A 201 3.15 -8.41 -12.94
C VAL A 201 3.83 -9.39 -11.98
N VAL A 202 3.13 -9.72 -10.90
CA VAL A 202 3.55 -10.70 -9.90
C VAL A 202 2.40 -11.67 -9.59
N GLY A 203 2.75 -12.90 -9.23
CA GLY A 203 1.78 -13.90 -8.77
C GLY A 203 1.44 -13.72 -7.29
N LEU A 204 0.16 -13.89 -6.95
CA LEU A 204 -0.31 -13.92 -5.57
C LEU A 204 -0.14 -15.33 -4.96
N PRO A 205 -0.06 -15.45 -3.63
CA PRO A 205 0.13 -16.73 -2.96
C PRO A 205 -0.99 -17.72 -3.24
N ASP A 206 -0.70 -19.01 -3.05
CA ASP A 206 -1.65 -20.13 -3.18
C ASP A 206 -2.40 -20.19 -4.52
N GLY A 207 -1.78 -19.66 -5.59
CA GLY A 207 -2.38 -19.68 -6.93
C GLY A 207 -3.60 -18.77 -7.08
N ALA A 208 -3.75 -17.74 -6.25
CA ALA A 208 -4.87 -16.81 -6.30
C ALA A 208 -4.92 -15.96 -7.59
N GLY A 209 -3.90 -16.07 -8.45
CA GLY A 209 -3.77 -15.39 -9.74
C GLY A 209 -2.74 -14.26 -9.70
N ASP A 210 -2.70 -13.46 -10.77
CA ASP A 210 -1.70 -12.41 -10.94
C ASP A 210 -2.27 -11.02 -10.69
N ILE A 211 -1.39 -10.08 -10.33
CA ILE A 211 -1.65 -8.63 -10.28
C ILE A 211 -0.43 -7.85 -10.78
N ALA A 212 -0.64 -6.67 -11.37
CA ALA A 212 0.45 -5.71 -11.54
C ALA A 212 0.63 -4.90 -10.25
N ILE A 213 1.86 -4.70 -9.80
CA ILE A 213 2.19 -3.87 -8.63
C ILE A 213 3.31 -2.88 -8.97
N PRO A 214 3.48 -1.77 -8.24
CA PRO A 214 4.55 -0.84 -8.54
C PRO A 214 5.92 -1.48 -8.28
N THR A 215 6.91 -1.09 -9.07
CA THR A 215 8.31 -1.50 -8.87
C THR A 215 8.84 -0.96 -7.55
N SER A 216 9.88 -1.59 -6.99
CA SER A 216 10.45 -1.19 -5.69
C SER A 216 10.87 0.28 -5.67
N ALA A 217 11.54 0.76 -6.72
CA ALA A 217 11.99 2.16 -6.83
C ALA A 217 10.81 3.15 -6.89
N PHE A 218 9.75 2.80 -7.63
CA PHE A 218 8.53 3.62 -7.68
C PHE A 218 7.85 3.63 -6.31
N ASN A 219 7.75 2.47 -5.66
CA ASN A 219 7.13 2.31 -4.34
C ASN A 219 7.81 3.16 -3.26
N VAL A 220 9.14 3.31 -3.29
CA VAL A 220 9.86 4.21 -2.37
C VAL A 220 9.32 5.64 -2.48
N VAL A 221 9.17 6.18 -3.69
CA VAL A 221 8.69 7.56 -3.86
C VAL A 221 7.18 7.67 -3.62
N TYR A 222 6.41 6.74 -4.18
CA TYR A 222 4.95 6.75 -4.10
C TYR A 222 4.45 6.58 -2.66
N GLN A 223 4.93 5.57 -1.92
CA GLN A 223 4.45 5.33 -0.57
C GLN A 223 4.93 6.41 0.41
N LEU A 224 6.12 6.99 0.19
CA LEU A 224 6.54 8.17 0.94
C LEU A 224 5.63 9.37 0.69
N THR A 225 5.21 9.59 -0.56
CA THR A 225 4.24 10.64 -0.90
C THR A 225 2.89 10.38 -0.23
N HIS A 226 2.45 9.13 -0.20
CA HIS A 226 1.21 8.73 0.46
C HIS A 226 1.30 8.95 1.99
N LEU A 227 2.41 8.57 2.62
CA LEU A 227 2.69 8.90 4.02
C LEU A 227 2.70 10.41 4.25
N TYR A 228 3.30 11.18 3.34
CA TYR A 228 3.33 12.65 3.40
C TYR A 228 1.92 13.23 3.43
N HIS A 229 1.04 12.79 2.53
CA HIS A 229 -0.37 13.20 2.52
C HIS A 229 -1.07 12.88 3.85
N HIS A 230 -0.93 11.64 4.34
CA HIS A 230 -1.53 11.21 5.61
C HIS A 230 -1.02 12.01 6.81
N PHE A 231 0.26 12.39 6.83
CA PHE A 231 0.85 13.21 7.88
C PHE A 231 0.14 14.56 8.03
N PHE A 232 -0.25 15.21 6.93
CA PHE A 232 -0.93 16.51 6.99
C PHE A 232 -2.44 16.40 7.14
N ASP A 233 -3.08 15.32 6.67
CA ASP A 233 -4.55 15.28 6.56
C ASP A 233 -5.25 14.39 7.58
N GLU A 234 -4.69 13.24 7.97
CA GLU A 234 -5.41 12.22 8.74
C GLU A 234 -4.63 11.81 9.99
N GLY A 235 -3.48 11.17 9.77
CA GLY A 235 -2.61 10.57 10.76
C GLY A 235 -1.93 9.34 10.15
N ILE A 236 -0.79 8.92 10.71
CA ILE A 236 -0.06 7.75 10.21
C ILE A 236 -0.15 6.62 11.23
N GLY A 237 -0.56 5.44 10.79
CA GLY A 237 -0.50 4.22 11.58
C GLY A 237 0.80 3.46 11.41
N MET A 238 1.22 2.71 12.43
CA MET A 238 2.44 1.90 12.40
C MET A 238 2.42 0.87 11.26
N ARG A 239 1.25 0.34 10.86
CA ARG A 239 1.14 -0.52 9.67
C ARG A 239 1.72 0.13 8.40
N GLN A 240 1.49 1.43 8.19
CA GLN A 240 2.00 2.13 7.01
C GLN A 240 3.52 2.37 7.09
N ILE A 241 4.03 2.56 8.31
CA ILE A 241 5.48 2.67 8.56
C ILE A 241 6.16 1.32 8.34
N ILE A 242 5.54 0.21 8.77
CA ILE A 242 6.04 -1.15 8.51
C ILE A 242 5.96 -1.49 7.01
N ASP A 243 4.85 -1.17 6.33
CA ASP A 243 4.74 -1.30 4.87
C ASP A 243 5.93 -0.59 4.19
N TYR A 244 6.23 0.65 4.62
CA TYR A 244 7.33 1.43 4.05
C TYR A 244 8.72 0.92 4.43
N PHE A 245 8.90 0.38 5.65
CA PHE A 245 10.11 -0.33 6.07
C PHE A 245 10.43 -1.48 5.12
N LEU A 246 9.42 -2.28 4.77
CA LEU A 246 9.58 -3.41 3.87
C LEU A 246 9.89 -2.96 2.44
N VAL A 247 9.24 -1.90 1.96
CA VAL A 247 9.56 -1.26 0.66
C VAL A 247 11.02 -0.81 0.58
N VAL A 248 11.52 -0.11 1.61
CA VAL A 248 12.91 0.36 1.64
C VAL A 248 13.88 -0.82 1.69
N ASN A 249 13.59 -1.84 2.50
CA ASN A 249 14.40 -3.06 2.55
C ASN A 249 14.44 -3.79 1.20
N ASP A 250 13.31 -3.93 0.51
CA ASP A 250 13.23 -4.56 -0.80
C ASP A 250 14.02 -3.77 -1.85
N PHE A 251 13.84 -2.44 -1.89
CA PHE A 251 14.63 -1.57 -2.74
C PHE A 251 16.14 -1.70 -2.47
N SER A 252 16.56 -1.64 -1.20
CA SER A 252 17.96 -1.80 -0.81
C SER A 252 18.51 -3.18 -1.19
N LYS A 253 17.74 -4.27 -1.06
CA LYS A 253 18.17 -5.60 -1.53
C LYS A 253 18.47 -5.57 -3.03
N ASN A 254 17.56 -5.00 -3.83
CA ASN A 254 17.70 -4.93 -5.28
C ASN A 254 18.83 -3.99 -5.74
N VAL A 255 19.16 -2.97 -4.95
CA VAL A 255 20.27 -2.05 -5.22
C VAL A 255 21.61 -2.62 -4.77
N PHE A 256 21.70 -3.22 -3.57
CA PHE A 256 22.98 -3.60 -2.96
C PHE A 256 23.37 -5.08 -3.17
N LEU A 257 22.44 -6.01 -3.39
CA LEU A 257 22.78 -7.42 -3.67
C LEU A 257 23.28 -7.62 -5.11
N ASN A 258 22.78 -6.82 -6.06
CA ASN A 258 23.28 -6.80 -7.44
C ASN A 258 24.75 -6.32 -7.55
N ASN A 259 25.29 -5.70 -6.50
CA ASN A 259 26.71 -5.34 -6.39
C ASN A 259 27.60 -6.46 -5.81
N LYS A 260 27.02 -7.48 -5.16
CA LYS A 260 27.79 -8.62 -4.61
C LYS A 260 27.92 -9.77 -5.59
N SER A 261 26.91 -10.06 -6.42
CA SER A 261 27.04 -11.12 -7.44
C SER A 261 27.91 -10.71 -8.63
N SER A 262 28.05 -9.40 -8.88
CA SER A 262 28.96 -8.84 -9.89
C SER A 262 30.45 -8.89 -9.51
N LYS A 263 30.78 -9.41 -8.31
CA LYS A 263 32.16 -9.64 -7.84
C LYS A 263 32.57 -11.11 -7.78
N ILE A 264 31.80 -12.03 -8.37
CA ILE A 264 32.24 -13.43 -8.52
C ILE A 264 33.07 -13.56 -9.79
N THR A 265 34.34 -13.88 -9.59
CA THR A 265 35.40 -14.17 -10.55
C THR A 265 34.94 -15.10 -11.68
N PRO A 266 35.32 -14.86 -12.95
CA PRO A 266 35.05 -15.79 -14.04
C PRO A 266 36.03 -16.96 -13.95
N SER A 267 35.59 -18.09 -13.42
CA SER A 267 36.23 -19.35 -13.74
C SER A 267 35.18 -20.45 -13.85
N LEU A 268 35.21 -21.11 -15.03
CA LEU A 268 34.65 -22.41 -15.30
C LEU A 268 33.18 -22.48 -15.76
N PHE A 269 32.91 -21.90 -16.93
CA PHE A 269 32.06 -22.59 -17.91
C PHE A 269 32.79 -22.63 -19.24
N THR A 270 33.44 -23.78 -19.48
CA THR A 270 33.87 -24.21 -20.80
C THR A 270 32.65 -24.30 -21.70
N LEU A 271 32.63 -23.47 -22.75
CA LEU A 271 31.76 -23.63 -23.90
C LEU A 271 32.02 -25.01 -24.51
N LYS A 272 31.00 -25.86 -24.56
CA LYS A 272 30.91 -26.91 -25.57
C LYS A 272 29.82 -26.49 -26.54
N GLU A 273 30.25 -25.90 -27.66
CA GLU A 273 29.43 -25.80 -28.86
C GLU A 273 29.05 -27.21 -29.32
N GLY A 274 27.80 -27.39 -29.75
CA GLY A 274 27.32 -28.71 -30.14
C GLY A 274 25.87 -28.74 -30.62
N SER A 275 25.67 -28.21 -31.81
CA SER A 275 24.74 -28.70 -32.85
C SER A 275 23.23 -28.52 -32.73
N THR A 276 22.75 -27.75 -33.71
CA THR A 276 21.42 -27.65 -34.29
C THR A 276 20.82 -29.00 -34.70
N ALA A 277 19.60 -29.30 -34.25
CA ALA A 277 18.63 -30.11 -35.01
C ALA A 277 17.20 -29.85 -34.50
N PHE A 278 16.36 -29.29 -35.37
CA PHE A 278 14.89 -29.33 -35.24
C PHE A 278 14.39 -30.76 -35.48
N PRO A 279 13.21 -31.13 -34.94
CA PRO A 279 12.12 -31.36 -35.88
C PRO A 279 10.75 -30.79 -35.44
N LYS A 280 9.93 -30.54 -36.48
CA LYS A 280 8.55 -30.03 -36.49
C LYS A 280 7.51 -31.13 -36.08
N PRO A 281 6.23 -30.76 -35.84
CA PRO A 281 5.26 -31.51 -35.05
C PRO A 281 4.42 -32.52 -35.86
N LEU A 282 3.86 -33.51 -35.17
CA LEU A 282 2.82 -34.42 -35.65
C LEU A 282 1.46 -34.06 -35.03
N SER A 283 0.42 -34.08 -35.86
CA SER A 283 -1.01 -33.94 -35.51
C SER A 283 -1.75 -35.26 -35.86
N PRO A 284 -3.08 -35.42 -35.65
CA PRO A 284 -3.62 -36.51 -34.82
C PRO A 284 -4.49 -37.54 -35.58
N GLN A 285 -4.57 -38.76 -35.04
CA GLN A 285 -5.60 -39.79 -35.25
C GLN A 285 -5.77 -40.47 -33.87
N GLY A 286 -6.93 -40.82 -33.30
CA GLY A 286 -8.29 -40.98 -33.79
C GLY A 286 -8.88 -42.26 -33.13
N THR A 287 -10.05 -42.12 -32.51
CA THR A 287 -11.10 -43.15 -32.23
C THR A 287 -11.12 -43.98 -30.92
N GLY A 288 -12.32 -43.96 -30.31
CA GLY A 288 -13.00 -45.02 -29.53
C GLY A 288 -12.60 -45.24 -28.05
N ASP A 289 -13.45 -45.63 -27.11
CA ASP A 289 -14.91 -45.57 -26.94
C ASP A 289 -15.20 -45.93 -25.45
N VAL A 290 -16.26 -45.35 -24.88
CA VAL A 290 -17.17 -45.82 -23.80
C VAL A 290 -16.61 -46.62 -22.59
N THR A 291 -16.78 -46.08 -21.37
CA THR A 291 -17.55 -46.72 -20.26
C THR A 291 -17.73 -45.78 -19.06
N ALA A 292 -18.97 -45.64 -18.61
CA ALA A 292 -19.41 -45.22 -17.26
C ALA A 292 -20.25 -46.38 -16.68
N PRO A 293 -20.76 -46.39 -15.43
CA PRO A 293 -20.63 -45.43 -14.32
C PRO A 293 -20.38 -46.10 -12.94
N SER A 294 -20.24 -45.31 -11.86
CA SER A 294 -20.62 -45.77 -10.51
C SER A 294 -21.22 -44.65 -9.65
N ARG A 295 -22.47 -44.91 -9.25
CA ARG A 295 -23.37 -44.26 -8.28
C ARG A 295 -22.71 -44.06 -6.89
N CYS A 296 -22.84 -42.90 -6.25
CA CYS A 296 -23.94 -42.44 -5.36
C CYS A 296 -23.82 -42.92 -3.91
N CYS A 297 -23.75 -41.97 -2.97
CA CYS A 297 -24.33 -42.08 -1.62
C CYS A 297 -24.74 -40.66 -1.15
N ILE A 298 -25.97 -40.55 -0.65
CA ILE A 298 -26.69 -39.35 -0.25
C ILE A 298 -26.96 -39.40 1.28
N CYS A 299 -26.75 -38.26 1.95
CA CYS A 299 -27.38 -37.73 3.20
C CYS A 299 -27.12 -38.38 4.58
N PRO A 300 -27.55 -37.76 5.71
CA PRO A 300 -27.70 -36.32 6.09
C PRO A 300 -27.28 -36.02 7.56
N THR A 301 -27.10 -34.74 7.97
CA THR A 301 -27.64 -34.08 9.21
C THR A 301 -26.91 -32.77 9.60
N CYS A 302 -27.59 -31.63 9.40
CA CYS A 302 -27.75 -30.36 10.17
C CYS A 302 -26.60 -29.68 10.97
N PRO A 303 -26.70 -28.37 11.35
CA PRO A 303 -27.58 -27.28 10.89
C PRO A 303 -26.82 -26.02 10.40
N SER A 304 -27.49 -25.22 9.57
CA SER A 304 -27.07 -23.85 9.19
C SER A 304 -26.97 -22.92 10.42
N PRO A 305 -25.90 -22.13 10.56
CA PRO A 305 -26.00 -20.87 11.27
C PRO A 305 -26.56 -19.83 10.30
N ALA A 306 -27.76 -19.36 10.62
CA ALA A 306 -28.29 -18.11 10.08
C ALA A 306 -27.33 -16.97 10.40
N GLY A 307 -26.42 -16.68 9.48
CA GLY A 307 -25.64 -15.45 9.45
C GLY A 307 -26.19 -14.59 8.33
N GLY A 308 -26.98 -13.58 8.67
CA GLY A 308 -27.52 -12.64 7.69
C GLY A 308 -26.41 -12.11 6.79
N SER A 309 -26.51 -12.38 5.49
CA SER A 309 -25.68 -11.73 4.48
C SER A 309 -26.00 -10.24 4.53
N LEU A 310 -25.01 -9.42 4.86
CA LEU A 310 -25.13 -7.98 4.69
C LEU A 310 -25.44 -7.71 3.22
N THR A 311 -26.49 -6.94 2.95
CA THR A 311 -26.79 -6.49 1.59
C THR A 311 -25.65 -5.60 1.08
N HIS A 312 -25.49 -5.48 -0.23
CA HIS A 312 -24.49 -4.60 -0.87
C HIS A 312 -24.50 -3.18 -0.25
N SER A 313 -25.71 -2.65 0.01
CA SER A 313 -25.95 -1.38 0.68
C SER A 313 -25.50 -1.33 2.15
N GLN A 314 -25.59 -2.45 2.89
CA GLN A 314 -25.17 -2.53 4.29
C GLN A 314 -23.64 -2.65 4.44
N ALA A 315 -22.95 -3.33 3.52
CA ALA A 315 -21.49 -3.36 3.46
C ALA A 315 -20.92 -1.97 3.12
N LEU A 316 -21.56 -1.26 2.17
CA LEU A 316 -21.23 0.13 1.85
C LEU A 316 -21.49 1.06 3.05
N ALA A 317 -22.61 0.88 3.77
CA ALA A 317 -22.97 1.67 4.94
C ALA A 317 -22.03 1.45 6.13
N LEU A 318 -21.51 0.24 6.36
CA LEU A 318 -20.52 -0.04 7.41
C LEU A 318 -19.15 0.56 7.06
N SER A 319 -18.75 0.54 5.79
CA SER A 319 -17.57 1.28 5.29
C SER A 319 -17.75 2.80 5.46
N LYS A 320 -18.94 3.33 5.12
CA LYS A 320 -19.32 4.75 5.32
C LYS A 320 -19.39 5.14 6.79
N ARG A 321 -19.90 4.30 7.70
CA ARG A 321 -19.93 4.57 9.16
C ARG A 321 -18.53 4.61 9.78
N ALA A 322 -17.57 3.92 9.18
CA ALA A 322 -16.17 4.02 9.54
C ALA A 322 -15.48 5.27 8.96
N ARG A 323 -16.14 6.03 8.05
CA ARG A 323 -15.54 7.14 7.30
C ARG A 323 -16.31 8.46 7.26
N ASP A 324 -17.59 8.59 7.63
CA ASP A 324 -18.23 9.91 7.55
C ASP A 324 -19.34 10.25 8.56
N VAL A 325 -19.22 11.49 9.05
CA VAL A 325 -20.19 12.28 9.79
C VAL A 325 -20.70 13.34 8.81
N THR A 326 -22.02 13.46 8.65
CA THR A 326 -22.80 14.51 7.95
C THR A 326 -23.41 14.17 6.58
N ALA A 327 -24.73 13.98 6.58
CA ALA A 327 -25.65 14.40 5.51
C ALA A 327 -27.03 14.69 6.14
N PRO A 328 -27.74 15.75 5.72
CA PRO A 328 -29.05 15.51 5.12
C PRO A 328 -29.45 16.45 3.95
N THR A 329 -30.65 16.12 3.45
CA THR A 329 -31.34 16.24 2.14
C THR A 329 -32.17 17.50 1.82
N ARG A 330 -32.51 17.64 0.51
CA ARG A 330 -33.65 18.36 -0.16
C ARG A 330 -33.48 19.89 -0.43
N CYS A 331 -33.93 20.55 -1.51
CA CYS A 331 -34.99 20.37 -2.55
C CYS A 331 -34.68 21.10 -3.91
N SER A 332 -35.04 20.46 -5.04
CA SER A 332 -35.65 20.90 -6.35
C SER A 332 -35.20 22.09 -7.25
N GLU A 333 -34.98 21.73 -8.54
CA GLU A 333 -35.40 22.35 -9.84
C GLU A 333 -34.64 23.57 -10.50
N PRO A 334 -34.73 23.84 -11.84
CA PRO A 334 -34.16 23.04 -12.94
C PRO A 334 -33.48 23.84 -14.11
N LEU A 335 -32.82 23.11 -15.04
CA LEU A 335 -32.58 23.40 -16.48
C LEU A 335 -31.64 24.55 -16.93
N ARG A 336 -30.56 24.24 -17.68
CA ARG A 336 -30.53 24.31 -19.17
C ARG A 336 -29.15 23.92 -19.76
N SER A 337 -29.22 23.23 -20.89
CA SER A 337 -28.19 22.69 -21.80
C SER A 337 -27.28 23.73 -22.49
N LYS A 338 -26.07 23.32 -22.91
CA LYS A 338 -25.66 23.35 -24.35
C LYS A 338 -24.31 22.69 -24.64
N ASP A 339 -24.28 22.14 -25.86
CA ASP A 339 -23.31 21.24 -26.51
C ASP A 339 -22.07 21.91 -27.15
N GLY A 340 -21.10 21.05 -27.50
CA GLY A 340 -20.15 21.22 -28.61
C GLY A 340 -18.72 21.59 -28.18
N GLY A 341 -17.63 21.02 -28.67
CA GLY A 341 -17.38 20.07 -29.75
C GLY A 341 -15.87 19.76 -29.85
N ALA A 342 -15.53 18.71 -30.61
CA ALA A 342 -14.18 18.14 -30.84
C ALA A 342 -13.21 19.13 -31.54
N SER A 343 -11.86 19.00 -31.49
CA SER A 343 -11.09 17.98 -32.23
C SER A 343 -9.55 18.13 -32.08
N LYS A 344 -8.85 17.01 -31.83
CA LYS A 344 -7.61 16.51 -32.48
C LYS A 344 -6.25 17.28 -32.31
N PRO A 345 -5.07 16.70 -32.68
CA PRO A 345 -4.33 15.69 -31.92
C PRO A 345 -2.81 16.04 -31.73
N SER A 346 -2.14 15.33 -30.83
CA SER A 346 -0.68 15.41 -30.60
C SER A 346 0.13 14.57 -31.60
N PRO A 347 1.41 14.93 -31.86
CA PRO A 347 2.42 13.99 -32.34
C PRO A 347 3.59 13.81 -31.34
N GLY A 348 4.11 12.59 -31.27
CA GLY A 348 5.52 12.32 -30.97
C GLY A 348 5.84 11.51 -29.71
N CYS A 349 5.70 10.18 -29.78
CA CYS A 349 6.39 9.22 -28.92
C CYS A 349 7.62 8.69 -29.66
N ALA A 350 8.81 8.84 -29.05
CA ALA A 350 10.03 8.09 -29.33
C ALA A 350 10.55 7.64 -27.95
N GLY A 351 10.89 6.39 -27.66
CA GLY A 351 11.62 5.42 -28.46
C GLY A 351 13.03 5.34 -27.88
N TRP A 352 13.20 4.64 -26.75
CA TRP A 352 14.51 4.46 -26.12
C TRP A 352 15.00 3.05 -26.43
N ASP A 353 15.76 2.94 -27.51
CA ASP A 353 16.80 1.93 -27.69
C ASP A 353 17.79 2.42 -28.75
N ARG A 354 19.08 2.19 -28.46
CA ARG A 354 20.31 2.51 -29.22
C ARG A 354 20.93 3.89 -28.99
N LEU A 355 22.06 3.86 -28.29
CA LEU A 355 23.24 4.59 -28.74
C LEU A 355 24.49 3.72 -28.54
N ASP A 356 24.91 3.08 -29.63
CA ASP A 356 26.30 2.65 -29.80
C ASP A 356 27.15 3.89 -30.03
N THR A 357 28.17 4.08 -29.19
CA THR A 357 29.36 4.84 -29.61
C THR A 357 30.58 4.17 -29.00
N THR A 358 31.46 3.76 -29.89
CA THR A 358 32.73 3.05 -29.72
C THR A 358 33.79 3.87 -28.99
N GLY A 359 34.60 3.18 -28.16
CA GLY A 359 35.97 3.59 -27.80
C GLY A 359 36.17 4.17 -26.41
N ASP A 360 36.28 3.34 -25.37
CA ASP A 360 37.56 3.07 -24.69
C ASP A 360 37.37 2.24 -23.41
N THR A 361 38.27 1.27 -23.26
CA THR A 361 38.23 0.19 -22.29
C THR A 361 38.84 0.66 -20.96
N SER A 362 38.01 0.94 -19.94
CA SER A 362 38.42 0.81 -18.54
C SER A 362 37.22 0.64 -17.60
N SER A 363 37.13 -0.57 -17.01
CA SER A 363 36.47 -0.89 -15.74
C SER A 363 35.20 -0.11 -15.35
N VAL A 364 34.05 -0.47 -15.93
CA VAL A 364 32.74 -0.06 -15.38
C VAL A 364 32.03 -1.30 -14.85
N SER A 365 32.28 -1.64 -13.59
CA SER A 365 31.53 -2.69 -12.87
C SER A 365 31.16 -2.30 -11.44
N CYS A 366 30.85 -1.01 -11.24
CA CYS A 366 30.31 -0.46 -9.98
C CYS A 366 29.11 0.51 -10.18
N SER A 367 28.54 0.64 -11.38
CA SER A 367 27.69 1.79 -11.72
C SER A 367 26.17 1.62 -11.54
N SER A 368 25.59 0.42 -11.57
CA SER A 368 24.11 0.28 -11.62
C SER A 368 23.41 0.61 -10.30
N ALA A 369 24.00 0.26 -9.16
CA ALA A 369 23.42 0.50 -7.83
C ALA A 369 23.47 1.96 -7.38
N SER A 370 24.58 2.66 -7.65
CA SER A 370 24.69 4.11 -7.42
C SER A 370 23.58 4.81 -8.23
N THR A 371 23.41 4.42 -9.49
CA THR A 371 22.44 5.08 -10.38
C THR A 371 20.99 4.99 -9.88
N ALA A 372 20.53 3.83 -9.37
CA ALA A 372 19.14 3.68 -8.93
C ALA A 372 18.83 4.48 -7.64
N LEU A 373 19.74 4.46 -6.67
CA LEU A 373 19.61 5.27 -5.46
C LEU A 373 19.68 6.76 -5.80
N ASP A 374 20.63 7.17 -6.64
CA ASP A 374 20.80 8.56 -7.08
C ASP A 374 19.55 9.09 -7.79
N VAL A 375 18.92 8.25 -8.63
CA VAL A 375 17.64 8.57 -9.28
C VAL A 375 16.54 8.79 -8.25
N VAL A 376 16.34 7.86 -7.30
CA VAL A 376 15.33 8.00 -6.25
C VAL A 376 15.57 9.27 -5.43
N GLN A 377 16.81 9.52 -5.01
CA GLN A 377 17.16 10.73 -4.26
C GLN A 377 16.88 12.02 -5.04
N ARG A 378 17.15 12.02 -6.36
CA ARG A 378 16.82 13.15 -7.23
C ARG A 378 15.31 13.37 -7.33
N GLU A 379 14.51 12.31 -7.47
CA GLU A 379 13.05 12.42 -7.49
C GLU A 379 12.50 12.93 -6.14
N LEU A 380 13.03 12.44 -5.02
CA LEU A 380 12.66 12.93 -3.69
C LEU A 380 12.94 14.43 -3.52
N LYS A 381 14.06 14.93 -4.04
CA LYS A 381 14.37 16.37 -4.05
C LYS A 381 13.44 17.14 -4.99
N TYR A 382 13.22 16.64 -6.20
CA TYR A 382 12.37 17.28 -7.22
C TYR A 382 10.92 17.45 -6.75
N LEU A 383 10.40 16.46 -6.03
CA LEU A 383 9.04 16.42 -5.50
C LEU A 383 8.88 17.09 -4.13
N GLY A 384 9.95 17.64 -3.54
CA GLY A 384 9.90 18.30 -2.23
C GLY A 384 9.82 17.36 -1.02
N LEU A 385 10.04 16.06 -1.21
CA LEU A 385 9.93 15.02 -0.19
C LEU A 385 11.21 14.81 0.63
N TRP A 386 12.35 15.38 0.21
CA TRP A 386 13.67 15.12 0.81
C TRP A 386 13.71 15.22 2.34
N LYS A 387 13.11 16.29 2.91
CA LYS A 387 13.09 16.50 4.37
C LYS A 387 12.19 15.48 5.09
N PHE A 388 11.09 15.10 4.46
CA PHE A 388 10.18 14.10 5.03
C PHE A 388 10.77 12.70 4.92
N ALA A 389 11.50 12.39 3.84
CA ALA A 389 12.27 11.16 3.70
C ALA A 389 13.23 11.00 4.90
N GLY A 390 14.00 12.02 5.24
CA GLY A 390 14.89 11.99 6.40
C GLY A 390 14.16 11.78 7.74
N ALA A 391 12.98 12.39 7.91
CA ALA A 391 12.14 12.18 9.09
C ALA A 391 11.65 10.72 9.20
N VAL A 392 11.21 10.14 8.08
CA VAL A 392 10.77 8.75 8.03
C VAL A 392 11.96 7.81 8.25
N MET A 393 13.14 8.09 7.68
CA MET A 393 14.35 7.28 7.90
C MET A 393 14.71 7.17 9.38
N TYR A 394 14.63 8.28 10.13
CA TYR A 394 14.79 8.25 11.58
C TYR A 394 13.79 7.32 12.27
N VAL A 395 12.51 7.40 11.91
CA VAL A 395 11.47 6.53 12.49
C VAL A 395 11.73 5.05 12.17
N LEU A 396 12.10 4.74 10.92
CA LEU A 396 12.42 3.37 10.51
C LEU A 396 13.62 2.81 11.27
N HIS A 397 14.65 3.63 11.51
CA HIS A 397 15.82 3.25 12.29
C HIS A 397 15.46 3.00 13.75
N GLU A 398 14.90 4.00 14.42
CA GLU A 398 14.68 3.97 15.87
C GLU A 398 13.63 2.93 16.28
N ALA A 399 12.48 2.93 15.62
CA ALA A 399 11.34 2.11 16.02
C ALA A 399 11.39 0.70 15.43
N LEU A 400 11.93 0.54 14.21
CA LEU A 400 11.87 -0.72 13.45
C LEU A 400 13.25 -1.33 13.14
N GLY A 401 14.36 -0.68 13.53
CA GLY A 401 15.70 -1.24 13.39
C GLY A 401 16.22 -1.26 11.96
N LEU A 402 15.81 -0.31 11.11
CA LEU A 402 16.37 -0.21 9.76
C LEU A 402 17.83 0.20 9.84
N SER A 403 18.71 -0.61 9.26
CA SER A 403 20.15 -0.37 9.29
C SER A 403 20.57 0.83 8.45
N GLU A 404 21.62 1.55 8.88
CA GLU A 404 22.07 2.80 8.27
C GLU A 404 22.50 2.65 6.80
N GLU A 405 23.02 1.49 6.39
CA GLU A 405 23.41 1.23 5.00
C GLU A 405 22.23 1.19 4.02
N LYS A 406 20.99 1.07 4.53
CA LYS A 406 19.76 1.03 3.72
C LYS A 406 19.09 2.39 3.58
N MET A 407 19.68 3.44 4.16
CA MET A 407 19.08 4.77 4.19
C MET A 407 19.01 5.38 2.78
N ILE A 408 17.81 5.71 2.35
CA ILE A 408 17.58 6.42 1.07
C ILE A 408 17.84 7.93 1.20
N ALA A 409 17.85 8.46 2.42
CA ALA A 409 18.14 9.84 2.75
C ALA A 409 18.79 9.92 4.15
N PRO A 410 19.59 10.96 4.45
CA PRO A 410 20.11 11.16 5.79
C PRO A 410 18.98 11.31 6.81
N MET A 411 19.14 10.72 8.00
CA MET A 411 18.16 10.83 9.08
C MET A 411 18.01 12.29 9.55
N ASP A 412 16.77 12.76 9.65
CA ASP A 412 16.43 14.05 10.25
C ASP A 412 15.79 13.79 11.61
N GLU A 413 16.63 13.73 12.64
CA GLU A 413 16.24 13.39 14.01
C GLU A 413 15.16 14.33 14.57
N LYS A 414 15.26 15.63 14.28
CA LYS A 414 14.31 16.64 14.78
C LYS A 414 12.92 16.42 14.20
N ARG A 415 12.80 16.23 12.88
CA ARG A 415 11.51 15.95 12.24
C ARG A 415 11.04 14.53 12.51
N GLY A 416 11.96 13.59 12.64
CA GLY A 416 11.70 12.19 12.94
C GLY A 416 11.06 12.00 14.31
N ARG A 417 11.55 12.68 15.35
CA ARG A 417 10.92 12.67 16.69
C ARG A 417 9.49 13.21 16.67
N LEU A 418 9.26 14.30 15.94
CA LEU A 418 7.91 14.84 15.75
C LEU A 418 6.99 13.82 15.06
N LEU A 419 7.46 13.23 13.96
CA LEU A 419 6.71 12.22 13.23
C LEU A 419 6.40 10.99 14.09
N LEU A 420 7.38 10.49 14.85
CA LEU A 420 7.19 9.36 15.75
C LEU A 420 6.11 9.65 16.81
N ALA A 421 6.14 10.84 17.41
CA ALA A 421 5.12 11.25 18.36
C ALA A 421 3.71 11.27 17.73
N GLU A 422 3.59 11.77 16.50
CA GLU A 422 2.32 11.75 15.76
C GLU A 422 1.84 10.32 15.45
N ILE A 423 2.73 9.38 15.13
CA ILE A 423 2.39 7.97 14.89
C ILE A 423 1.89 7.28 16.17
N LEU A 424 2.56 7.54 17.29
CA LEU A 424 2.22 6.95 18.59
C LEU A 424 0.89 7.49 19.13
N ASN A 425 0.62 8.78 18.93
CA ASN A 425 -0.63 9.41 19.33
C ASN A 425 -1.79 9.15 18.34
N GLY A 426 -1.46 9.02 17.04
CA GLY A 426 -2.36 8.81 15.90
C GLY A 426 -3.25 7.59 16.00
N GLY A 427 -2.62 6.42 16.13
CA GLY A 427 -3.26 5.15 15.76
C GLY A 427 -3.69 5.13 14.29
N ASN A 428 -4.16 3.97 13.79
CA ASN A 428 -4.63 3.70 12.42
C ASN A 428 -5.41 4.87 11.76
N PHE A 429 -4.70 5.80 11.10
CA PHE A 429 -5.24 7.03 10.49
C PHE A 429 -5.87 8.04 11.46
N GLY A 430 -5.30 8.23 12.66
CA GLY A 430 -5.84 9.18 13.63
C GLY A 430 -7.12 8.70 14.34
N LYS A 431 -7.62 7.48 14.04
CA LYS A 431 -8.87 6.92 14.60
C LYS A 431 -8.86 6.80 16.12
N HIS A 432 -7.69 6.73 16.73
CA HIS A 432 -7.52 6.60 18.18
C HIS A 432 -7.00 7.87 18.83
N PHE A 433 -6.94 8.99 18.10
CA PHE A 433 -6.48 10.27 18.61
C PHE A 433 -7.50 10.86 19.59
N THR A 434 -7.24 10.71 20.89
CA THR A 434 -8.17 11.07 21.98
C THR A 434 -8.36 12.57 22.16
N LYS A 435 -7.41 13.41 21.71
CA LYS A 435 -7.52 14.88 21.80
C LYS A 435 -8.72 15.46 21.04
N TYR A 436 -9.35 14.67 20.15
CA TYR A 436 -10.41 15.12 19.25
C TYR A 436 -11.72 14.31 19.33
N ALA A 437 -11.90 13.46 20.35
CA ALA A 437 -13.16 12.72 20.55
C ALA A 437 -14.41 13.62 20.70
N GLY A 438 -14.22 14.92 21.00
CA GLY A 438 -15.30 15.93 21.07
C GLY A 438 -15.63 16.66 19.74
N PHE A 439 -15.10 16.22 18.58
CA PHE A 439 -15.17 16.97 17.32
C PHE A 439 -16.28 16.51 16.38
N THR A 440 -16.95 15.40 16.71
CA THR A 440 -18.06 14.86 15.92
C THR A 440 -19.28 15.80 15.87
N HIS A 441 -19.45 16.71 16.84
CA HIS A 441 -20.59 17.62 16.96
C HIS A 441 -20.36 19.08 16.51
N GLN A 442 -19.24 19.41 15.85
CA GLN A 442 -18.91 20.81 15.49
C GLN A 442 -19.28 21.20 14.05
N SER A 443 -19.62 22.49 13.84
CA SER A 443 -19.96 23.05 12.52
C SER A 443 -18.81 22.96 11.51
N MET A 444 -19.16 22.89 10.22
CA MET A 444 -18.19 22.69 9.12
C MET A 444 -17.08 23.74 9.08
N GLY A 445 -17.41 25.01 9.36
CA GLY A 445 -16.43 26.09 9.43
C GLY A 445 -15.46 25.92 10.60
N LYS A 446 -15.95 25.49 11.78
CA LYS A 446 -15.09 25.27 12.95
C LYS A 446 -14.11 24.12 12.72
N LYS A 447 -14.56 23.02 12.10
CA LYS A 447 -13.69 21.90 11.68
C LYS A 447 -12.60 22.36 10.69
N TYR A 448 -12.94 23.24 9.75
CA TYR A 448 -11.99 23.82 8.79
C TYR A 448 -10.89 24.62 9.49
N PHE A 449 -11.26 25.57 10.37
CA PHE A 449 -10.28 26.38 11.11
C PHE A 449 -9.42 25.57 12.08
N LEU A 450 -10.00 24.59 12.77
CA LEU A 450 -9.27 23.71 13.67
C LEU A 450 -8.23 22.87 12.93
N LYS A 451 -8.52 22.42 11.70
CA LYS A 451 -7.58 21.64 10.90
C LYS A 451 -6.43 22.51 10.36
N ILE A 452 -6.71 23.75 9.96
CA ILE A 452 -5.66 24.72 9.61
C ILE A 452 -4.80 25.04 10.83
N TRP A 453 -5.42 25.32 11.98
CA TRP A 453 -4.70 25.60 13.22
C TRP A 453 -3.84 24.41 13.66
N ARG A 454 -4.36 23.18 13.53
CA ARG A 454 -3.57 21.95 13.72
C ARG A 454 -2.31 21.99 12.88
N ASN A 455 -2.40 22.37 11.61
CA ASN A 455 -1.26 22.27 10.70
C ASN A 455 -0.30 23.47 10.79
N MET A 456 -0.63 24.53 11.52
CA MET A 456 0.25 25.69 11.71
C MET A 456 1.56 25.36 12.41
N HIS A 457 1.60 24.39 13.32
CA HIS A 457 2.87 23.99 13.93
C HIS A 457 3.81 23.28 12.93
N PHE A 458 3.28 22.69 11.85
CA PHE A 458 4.08 22.11 10.77
C PHE A 458 4.72 23.17 9.86
N VAL A 459 4.27 24.42 9.88
CA VAL A 459 4.86 25.51 9.07
C VAL A 459 6.36 25.65 9.37
N ARG A 460 6.77 25.43 10.62
CA ARG A 460 8.20 25.46 11.01
C ARG A 460 9.03 24.34 10.35
N TYR A 461 8.40 23.23 9.99
CA TYR A 461 9.08 22.02 9.50
C TYR A 461 8.94 21.84 7.98
N TYR A 462 7.75 22.14 7.44
CA TYR A 462 7.30 21.93 6.07
C TYR A 462 6.47 23.14 5.55
N PRO A 463 7.07 24.34 5.44
CA PRO A 463 6.32 25.56 5.13
C PRO A 463 5.62 25.51 3.77
N ALA A 464 6.26 24.94 2.74
CA ALA A 464 5.69 24.88 1.39
C ALA A 464 4.37 24.12 1.31
N GLU A 465 4.23 23.04 2.08
CA GLU A 465 2.99 22.23 2.12
C GLU A 465 1.99 22.80 3.11
N ALA A 466 2.43 23.15 4.33
CA ALA A 466 1.57 23.68 5.37
C ALA A 466 0.91 25.02 4.99
N LEU A 467 1.62 25.91 4.28
CA LEU A 467 1.06 27.16 3.79
C LEU A 467 0.18 26.98 2.54
N SER A 468 0.35 25.88 1.80
CA SER A 468 -0.49 25.58 0.64
C SER A 468 -1.81 24.93 1.04
N GLU A 469 -1.89 24.32 2.22
CA GLU A 469 -3.08 23.59 2.66
C GLU A 469 -4.35 24.47 2.71
N PRO A 470 -4.37 25.71 3.26
CA PRO A 470 -5.58 26.53 3.26
C PRO A 470 -6.07 26.83 1.84
N ILE A 471 -5.14 27.08 0.91
CA ILE A 471 -5.43 27.35 -0.50
C ILE A 471 -6.02 26.10 -1.15
N PHE A 472 -5.35 24.95 -0.99
CA PHE A 472 -5.81 23.67 -1.53
C PHE A 472 -7.19 23.30 -0.98
N ARG A 473 -7.40 23.44 0.33
CA ARG A 473 -8.67 23.08 0.99
C ARG A 473 -9.83 23.95 0.51
N THR A 474 -9.58 25.25 0.32
CA THR A 474 -10.57 26.19 -0.25
C THR A 474 -10.91 25.81 -1.69
N TRP A 475 -9.90 25.62 -2.53
CA TRP A 475 -10.08 25.19 -3.91
C TRP A 475 -10.82 23.84 -4.00
N HIS A 476 -10.41 22.85 -3.19
CA HIS A 476 -11.00 21.52 -3.17
C HIS A 476 -12.46 21.54 -2.68
N PHE A 477 -12.83 22.46 -1.78
CA PHE A 477 -14.22 22.68 -1.41
C PHE A 477 -15.07 23.08 -2.63
N PHE A 478 -14.65 24.10 -3.38
CA PHE A 478 -15.36 24.52 -4.60
C PHE A 478 -15.34 23.44 -5.69
N TRP A 479 -14.22 22.72 -5.82
CA TRP A 479 -14.12 21.58 -6.72
C TRP A 479 -15.17 20.51 -6.39
N ARG A 480 -15.36 20.16 -5.12
CA ARG A 480 -16.41 19.22 -4.69
C ARG A 480 -17.81 19.74 -4.96
N VAL A 481 -18.08 21.02 -4.68
CA VAL A 481 -19.39 21.63 -4.98
C VAL A 481 -19.71 21.53 -6.47
N LYS A 482 -18.71 21.73 -7.35
CA LYS A 482 -18.88 21.62 -8.81
C LYS A 482 -19.02 20.18 -9.32
N ASN A 483 -18.39 19.20 -8.67
CA ASN A 483 -18.30 17.81 -9.15
C ASN A 483 -19.18 16.82 -8.38
N LYS A 484 -19.93 17.27 -7.37
CA LYS A 484 -21.01 16.47 -6.79
C LYS A 484 -22.04 16.21 -7.89
N LYS A 485 -22.32 14.93 -8.14
CA LYS A 485 -23.48 14.55 -8.95
C LYS A 485 -24.73 15.09 -8.25
N GLN A 486 -25.57 15.81 -8.99
CA GLN A 486 -26.95 16.09 -8.56
C GLN A 486 -27.75 14.80 -8.54
#